data_AF-A0A2E8ED35-F1
#
_entry.id   AF-A0A2E8ED35-F1
#
_cell.length_a   1.000
_cell.length_b   1.000
_cell.length_c   1.000
_cell.angle_alpha   90.00
_cell.angle_beta   90.00
_cell.angle_gamma   90.00
#
_symmetry.space_group_name_H-M   'P 1'
#
loop_
_entity.id
_entity.type
_entity.pdbx_description
1 polymer ?
#
loop_
_entity_poly.entity_id
_entity_poly.type
_entity_poly.pdbx_seq_one_letter_code
_entity_poly.pdbx_strand_id
1 'polypeptide(L)'
;MLAVPGSATAQASFLTFESGHVRPLAQSPDGSRLFAVNTPDNRLEVFDVSAGTLTHAHSIPVGMEPVAVAARTNDEIWVVNHLS
;
A
#
# COMPACT_ATOMS: atom_id res chain seq x y z
N MET A 1 10.85 22.34 47.20
CA MET A 1 10.54 22.45 45.76
C MET A 1 9.97 21.11 45.33
N LEU A 2 8.64 21.00 45.23
CA LEU A 2 7.92 19.74 44.94
C LEU A 2 7.72 19.65 43.41
N ALA A 3 8.19 18.57 42.78
CA ALA A 3 8.00 18.32 41.35
C ALA A 3 6.64 17.66 41.11
N VAL A 4 5.85 18.21 40.18
CA VAL A 4 4.60 17.61 39.70
C VAL A 4 4.95 16.63 38.57
N PRO A 5 4.53 15.35 38.63
CA PRO A 5 4.73 14.45 37.50
C PRO A 5 3.81 14.87 36.34
N GLY A 6 4.39 15.07 35.16
CA GLY A 6 3.64 15.30 33.94
C GLY A 6 2.87 14.05 33.53
N SER A 7 1.59 14.20 33.25
CA SER A 7 0.75 13.10 32.74
C SER A 7 1.24 12.68 31.36
N ALA A 8 1.68 11.43 31.23
CA ALA A 8 1.90 10.81 29.93
C ALA A 8 0.54 10.53 29.28
N THR A 9 0.28 11.11 28.11
CA THR A 9 -0.88 10.73 27.29
C THR A 9 -0.63 9.33 26.73
N ALA A 10 -1.50 8.37 27.06
CA ALA A 10 -1.49 7.07 26.42
C ALA A 10 -1.71 7.26 24.91
N GLN A 11 -0.79 6.79 24.09
CA GLN A 11 -0.99 6.71 22.65
C GLN A 11 -2.20 5.81 22.40
N ALA A 12 -3.24 6.34 21.76
CA ALA A 12 -4.41 5.55 21.41
C ALA A 12 -3.96 4.34 20.60
N SER A 13 -4.33 3.14 21.05
CA SER A 13 -4.12 1.91 20.30
C SER A 13 -4.99 1.97 19.03
N PHE A 14 -4.38 2.33 17.91
CA PHE A 14 -5.02 2.20 16.61
C PHE A 14 -5.05 0.73 16.23
N LEU A 15 -6.24 0.13 16.18
CA LEU A 15 -6.44 -1.18 15.59
C LEU A 15 -6.76 -0.96 14.12
N THR A 16 -5.79 -1.20 13.24
CA THR A 16 -6.05 -1.23 11.80
C THR A 16 -6.91 -2.46 11.50
N PHE A 17 -8.15 -2.24 11.09
CA PHE A 17 -8.91 -3.29 10.41
C PHE A 17 -8.49 -3.24 8.95
N GLU A 18 -7.60 -4.14 8.54
CA GLU A 18 -7.23 -4.28 7.14
C GLU A 18 -8.08 -5.37 6.51
N SER A 19 -8.70 -5.05 5.37
CA SER A 19 -9.24 -6.07 4.48
C SER A 19 -8.09 -7.00 4.07
N GLY A 20 -8.27 -8.31 4.26
CA GLY A 20 -7.22 -9.30 4.01
C GLY A 20 -6.74 -9.24 2.56
N HIS A 21 -5.43 -9.06 2.35
CA HIS A 21 -4.85 -9.03 1.02
C HIS A 21 -5.08 -10.34 0.26
N VAL A 22 -5.51 -10.24 -1.00
CA VAL A 22 -5.63 -11.37 -1.92
C VAL A 22 -4.84 -11.02 -3.17
N ARG A 23 -3.59 -11.48 -3.25
CA ARG A 23 -2.61 -11.11 -4.31
C ARG A 23 -2.33 -9.59 -4.36
N PRO A 24 -1.68 -9.04 -3.31
CA PRO A 24 -1.45 -7.61 -3.19
C PRO A 24 -0.29 -7.08 -4.06
N LEU A 25 0.42 -7.97 -4.77
CA LEU A 25 1.54 -7.65 -5.63
C LEU A 25 1.33 -8.21 -7.02
N ALA A 26 1.72 -7.44 -8.05
CA ALA A 26 1.79 -7.89 -9.43
C ALA A 26 3.00 -7.27 -10.12
N GLN A 27 3.62 -7.98 -11.05
CA GLN A 27 4.70 -7.46 -11.89
C GLN A 27 4.16 -7.23 -13.31
N SER A 28 4.66 -6.21 -14.01
CA SER A 28 4.38 -6.04 -15.43
C SER A 28 4.88 -7.25 -16.24
N PRO A 29 4.24 -7.59 -17.37
CA PRO A 29 4.69 -8.69 -18.23
C PRO A 29 6.15 -8.60 -18.68
N ASP A 30 6.66 -7.40 -18.94
CA ASP A 30 8.07 -7.18 -19.30
C ASP A 30 9.04 -7.21 -18.10
N GLY A 31 8.52 -7.33 -16.89
CA GLY A 31 9.28 -7.38 -15.65
C GLY A 31 9.83 -6.02 -15.18
N SER A 32 9.61 -4.93 -15.92
CA SER A 32 10.20 -3.62 -15.63
C SER A 32 9.54 -2.88 -14.47
N ARG A 33 8.31 -3.27 -14.08
CA ARG A 33 7.56 -2.63 -12.99
C ARG A 33 6.98 -3.62 -12.01
N LEU A 34 6.97 -3.23 -10.74
CA LEU A 34 6.27 -3.91 -9.66
C LEU A 34 5.16 -2.99 -9.12
N PHE A 35 3.99 -3.57 -8.90
CA PHE A 35 2.79 -2.89 -8.41
C PHE A 35 2.44 -3.47 -7.05
N ALA A 36 2.15 -2.61 -6.07
CA ALA A 36 1.76 -2.99 -4.72
C ALA A 36 0.54 -2.20 -4.25
N VAL A 37 -0.47 -2.88 -3.71
CA VAL A 37 -1.57 -2.20 -3.04
C VAL A 37 -1.13 -1.75 -1.64
N ASN A 38 -1.37 -0.47 -1.35
CA ASN A 38 -1.19 0.13 -0.04
C ASN A 38 -2.57 0.43 0.54
N THR A 39 -3.15 -0.58 1.19
CA THR A 39 -4.53 -0.54 1.70
C THR A 39 -4.76 0.59 2.70
N PRO A 40 -3.88 0.84 3.69
CA PRO A 40 -4.09 1.94 4.64
C PRO A 40 -4.10 3.33 3.99
N ASP A 41 -3.39 3.53 2.87
CA ASP A 41 -3.29 4.83 2.19
C ASP A 41 -4.22 4.95 0.96
N ASN A 42 -4.98 3.89 0.63
CA ASN A 42 -5.82 3.82 -0.57
C ASN A 42 -5.04 4.13 -1.85
N ARG A 43 -3.81 3.60 -1.95
CA ARG A 43 -2.91 3.82 -3.09
C ARG A 43 -2.52 2.53 -3.78
N LEU A 44 -2.21 2.66 -5.06
CA LEU A 44 -1.33 1.74 -5.77
C LEU A 44 0.07 2.34 -5.83
N GLU A 45 1.04 1.63 -5.28
CA GLU A 45 2.45 1.98 -5.37
C GLU A 45 3.08 1.29 -6.59
N VAL A 46 3.87 2.04 -7.35
CA VAL A 46 4.56 1.58 -8.56
C VAL A 46 6.05 1.73 -8.36
N PHE A 47 6.79 0.65 -8.62
CA PHE A 47 8.24 0.62 -8.54
C PHE A 47 8.83 0.22 -9.89
N ASP A 48 9.88 0.90 -10.32
CA ASP A 48 10.74 0.42 -11.39
C ASP A 48 11.66 -0.69 -10.87
N VAL A 49 11.81 -1.74 -11.65
CA VAL A 49 12.60 -2.93 -11.34
C VAL A 49 13.88 -2.88 -12.16
N SER A 50 15.03 -2.87 -11.50
CA SER A 50 16.33 -3.00 -12.18
C SER A 50 17.23 -3.95 -11.41
N ALA A 51 17.70 -5.02 -12.07
CA ALA A 51 18.72 -5.97 -11.60
C ALA A 51 18.85 -6.11 -10.06
N GLY A 52 17.78 -6.53 -9.37
CA GLY A 52 17.77 -6.79 -7.93
C GLY A 52 17.42 -5.58 -7.03
N THR A 53 17.05 -4.45 -7.61
CA THR A 53 16.65 -3.22 -6.91
C THR A 53 15.26 -2.77 -7.36
N LEU A 54 14.56 -2.12 -6.42
CA LEU A 54 13.28 -1.46 -6.66
C LEU A 54 13.45 0.02 -6.39
N THR A 55 13.04 0.85 -7.35
CA THR A 55 12.99 2.30 -7.18
C THR A 55 11.53 2.74 -7.21
N HIS A 56 11.07 3.45 -6.19
CA HIS A 56 9.70 4.00 -6.19
C HIS A 56 9.55 5.00 -7.32
N ALA A 57 8.52 4.82 -8.14
CA ALA A 57 8.27 5.63 -9.33
C ALA A 57 7.01 6.48 -9.15
N HIS A 58 5.92 5.88 -8.68
CA HIS A 58 4.63 6.56 -8.56
C HIS A 58 3.82 6.05 -7.37
N SER A 59 3.03 6.94 -6.77
CA SER A 59 1.95 6.59 -5.85
C SER A 59 0.63 7.12 -6.42
N ILE A 60 -0.26 6.21 -6.80
CA ILE A 60 -1.47 6.50 -7.58
C ILE A 60 -2.68 6.34 -6.66
N PRO A 61 -3.54 7.36 -6.48
CA PRO A 61 -4.75 7.20 -5.69
C PRO A 61 -5.69 6.22 -6.40
N VAL A 62 -6.21 5.27 -5.63
CA VAL A 62 -7.24 4.33 -6.06
C VAL A 62 -8.49 4.53 -5.21
N GLY A 63 -9.49 3.66 -5.35
CA GLY A 63 -10.64 3.69 -4.45
C GLY A 63 -10.29 3.18 -3.05
N MET A 64 -11.28 3.13 -2.18
CA MET A 64 -11.09 2.74 -0.78
C MET A 64 -10.76 1.25 -0.66
N GLU A 65 -9.86 0.93 0.28
CA GLU A 65 -9.46 -0.43 0.64
C GLU A 65 -9.07 -1.31 -0.56
N PRO A 66 -8.01 -0.95 -1.31
CA PRO A 66 -7.49 -1.82 -2.34
C PRO A 66 -6.89 -3.09 -1.71
N VAL A 67 -7.26 -4.26 -2.24
CA VAL A 67 -6.88 -5.59 -1.67
C VAL A 67 -6.16 -6.49 -2.66
N ALA A 68 -6.28 -6.24 -3.95
CA ALA A 68 -5.68 -7.03 -5.02
C ALA A 68 -5.26 -6.16 -6.20
N VAL A 69 -4.23 -6.60 -6.91
CA VAL A 69 -3.77 -5.97 -8.15
C VAL A 69 -3.41 -7.01 -9.20
N ALA A 70 -3.64 -6.70 -10.48
CA ALA A 70 -3.22 -7.49 -11.61
C ALA A 70 -2.73 -6.59 -12.76
N ALA A 71 -1.59 -6.92 -13.36
CA ALA A 71 -1.12 -6.30 -14.59
C ALA A 71 -1.66 -7.09 -15.79
N ARG A 72 -2.57 -6.50 -16.57
CA ARG A 72 -3.09 -7.11 -17.79
C ARG A 72 -2.12 -6.94 -18.95
N THR A 73 -1.50 -5.77 -19.04
CA THR A 73 -0.42 -5.42 -19.98
C THR A 73 0.65 -4.61 -19.25
N ASN A 74 1.68 -4.13 -19.95
CA ASN A 74 2.68 -3.23 -19.36
C ASN A 74 2.09 -1.87 -18.94
N ASP A 75 0.95 -1.49 -19.53
CA ASP A 75 0.33 -0.17 -19.36
C ASP A 75 -1.10 -0.23 -18.78
N GLU A 76 -1.68 -1.42 -18.64
CA GLU A 76 -3.02 -1.62 -18.08
C GLU A 76 -2.96 -2.46 -16.80
N ILE A 77 -3.33 -1.82 -15.69
CA ILE A 77 -3.31 -2.39 -14.34
C ILE A 77 -4.72 -2.32 -13.77
N TRP A 78 -5.18 -3.43 -13.21
CA TRP A 78 -6.48 -3.54 -12.55
C TRP A 78 -6.28 -3.63 -11.04
N VAL A 79 -7.05 -2.84 -10.29
CA VAL A 79 -7.05 -2.82 -8.83
C VAL A 79 -8.44 -3.18 -8.34
N VAL A 80 -8.52 -4.09 -7.37
CA VAL A 80 -9.78 -4.49 -6.74
C VAL A 80 -9.87 -3.83 -5.37
N ASN A 81 -10.99 -3.15 -5.16
CA ASN A 81 -11.33 -2.49 -3.90
C ASN A 81 -12.34 -3.34 -3.14
N HIS A 82 -12.23 -3.40 -1.83
CA HIS A 82 -13.21 -4.06 -0.98
C HIS A 82 -14.10 -3.00 -0.30
N LEU A 83 -15.36 -2.94 -0.72
CA LEU A 83 -16.37 -2.02 -0.17
C LEU A 83 -17.50 -2.89 0.38
N SER A 84 -17.82 -2.74 1.67
CA SER A 84 -18.89 -3.48 2.36
C SER A 84 -20.01 -2.58 2.87
#